data_AF-A0A1A8TNK4-F1
#
_entry.id   AF-A0A1A8TNK4-F1
#
_cell.length_a   1.000
_cell.length_b   1.000
_cell.length_c   1.000
_cell.angle_alpha   90.00
_cell.angle_beta   90.00
_cell.angle_gamma   90.00
#
_symmetry.space_group_name_H-M   'P 1'
#
loop_
_entity.id
_entity.type
_entity.pdbx_description
1 polymer ?
#
loop_
_entity_poly.entity_id
_entity_poly.type
_entity_poly.pdbx_seq_one_letter_code
_entity_poly.pdbx_strand_id
1 'polypeptide(L)'
;MGWYFSPQSRSELIAELIAPQETERASVKVIAHALRGNVLWSVTEVTAKVEGVHRHLAPGQSLRYIRCDLLERSGDQWGYKPLDESMHPYYYTCPLSYLDLAPEQSADWRAGVRAYHARRRTPTAPAAPTAALMA
;
A
#
# COMPACT_ATOMS: atom_id res chain seq x y z
N MET A 1 -12.21 -0.77 -15.62
CA MET A 1 -11.37 -1.95 -15.92
C MET A 1 -9.92 -1.61 -15.60
N GLY A 2 -9.27 -2.32 -14.67
CA GLY A 2 -7.91 -2.04 -14.19
C GLY A 2 -7.36 -3.16 -13.30
N TRP A 3 -7.88 -4.37 -13.50
CA TRP A 3 -7.47 -5.57 -12.80
C TRP A 3 -6.63 -6.42 -13.75
N TYR A 4 -5.61 -7.06 -13.21
CA TYR A 4 -4.73 -8.00 -13.92
C TYR A 4 -4.85 -9.36 -13.25
N PHE A 5 -5.31 -10.37 -13.98
CA PHE A 5 -5.46 -11.73 -13.47
C PHE A 5 -4.48 -12.67 -14.15
N SER A 6 -3.94 -13.61 -13.39
CA SER A 6 -3.06 -14.67 -13.90
C SER A 6 -3.35 -15.99 -13.17
N PRO A 7 -3.08 -17.14 -13.81
CA PRO A 7 -3.32 -18.47 -13.25
C PRO A 7 -2.28 -18.87 -12.20
N GLN A 8 -1.93 -17.95 -11.30
CA GLN A 8 -0.98 -18.18 -10.21
C GLN A 8 -1.68 -18.13 -8.85
N SER A 9 -1.03 -18.71 -7.85
CA SER A 9 -1.46 -18.59 -6.47
C SER A 9 -1.30 -17.17 -5.95
N ARG A 10 -2.02 -16.84 -4.87
CA ARG A 10 -1.90 -15.56 -4.19
C ARG A 10 -0.47 -15.24 -3.77
N SER A 11 0.26 -16.26 -3.31
CA SER A 11 1.62 -16.11 -2.81
C SER A 11 2.60 -15.83 -3.95
N GLU A 12 2.44 -16.51 -5.09
CA GLU A 12 3.22 -16.25 -6.31
C GLU A 12 2.95 -14.83 -6.83
N LEU A 13 1.69 -14.41 -6.88
CA LEU A 13 1.33 -13.04 -7.26
C LEU A 13 1.98 -12.01 -6.33
N ILE A 14 1.94 -12.23 -5.00
CA ILE A 14 2.59 -11.31 -4.06
C ILE A 14 4.10 -11.28 -4.29
N ALA A 15 4.74 -12.43 -4.52
CA ALA A 15 6.17 -12.52 -4.78
C ALA A 15 6.56 -11.77 -6.07
N GLU A 16 5.77 -11.90 -7.13
CA GLU A 16 5.92 -11.16 -8.39
C GLU A 16 5.82 -9.65 -8.14
N LEU A 17 4.78 -9.21 -7.41
CA LEU A 17 4.53 -7.79 -7.15
C LEU A 17 5.63 -7.11 -6.33
N ILE A 18 6.34 -7.85 -5.47
CA ILE A 18 7.45 -7.32 -4.66
C ILE A 18 8.83 -7.59 -5.26
N ALA A 19 8.90 -8.35 -6.35
CA ALA A 19 10.17 -8.64 -7.02
C ALA A 19 10.79 -7.34 -7.56
N PRO A 20 12.11 -7.14 -7.40
CA PRO A 20 12.81 -6.06 -8.08
C PRO A 20 12.64 -6.19 -9.59
N GLN A 21 12.45 -5.06 -10.27
CA GLN A 21 12.38 -5.01 -11.73
C GLN A 21 13.51 -4.14 -12.26
N GLU A 22 14.19 -4.65 -13.27
CA GLU A 22 15.32 -3.97 -13.90
C GLU A 22 15.02 -3.82 -15.39
N THR A 23 15.03 -2.59 -15.88
CA THR A 23 14.89 -2.29 -17.30
C THR A 23 16.08 -1.46 -17.77
N GLU A 24 16.22 -1.28 -19.09
CA GLU A 24 17.22 -0.36 -19.64
C GLU A 24 16.99 1.09 -19.18
N ARG A 25 15.73 1.45 -18.87
CA ARG A 25 15.35 2.83 -18.53
C ARG A 25 15.35 3.12 -17.03
N ALA A 26 15.01 2.14 -16.19
CA ALA A 26 14.88 2.33 -14.75
C ALA A 26 15.12 1.03 -13.96
N SER A 27 15.49 1.18 -12.69
CA SER A 27 15.47 0.12 -11.68
C SER A 27 14.32 0.39 -10.70
N VAL A 28 13.57 -0.64 -10.34
CA VAL A 28 12.44 -0.56 -9.41
C VAL A 28 12.64 -1.57 -8.30
N LYS A 29 12.58 -1.11 -7.05
CA LYS A 29 12.80 -1.94 -5.86
C LYS A 29 11.70 -1.68 -4.84
N VAL A 30 11.27 -2.74 -4.16
CA VAL A 30 10.39 -2.62 -3.00
C VAL A 30 11.25 -2.59 -1.74
N ILE A 31 11.20 -1.47 -1.00
CA ILE A 31 12.02 -1.27 0.21
C ILE A 31 11.30 -1.72 1.49
N ALA A 32 9.98 -1.76 1.46
CA ALA A 32 9.15 -2.30 2.54
C ALA A 32 7.82 -2.80 1.96
N HIS A 33 7.29 -3.91 2.49
CA HIS A 33 5.97 -4.40 2.11
C HIS A 33 5.23 -5.04 3.29
N ALA A 34 3.91 -4.93 3.28
CA ALA A 34 3.04 -5.49 4.32
C ALA A 34 1.69 -5.88 3.73
N LEU A 35 1.22 -7.07 4.12
CA LEU A 35 -0.11 -7.53 3.77
C LEU A 35 -1.12 -7.18 4.86
N ARG A 36 -2.26 -6.59 4.47
CA ARG A 36 -3.37 -6.24 5.38
C ARG A 36 -4.69 -6.67 4.75
N GLY A 37 -5.17 -7.84 5.15
CA GLY A 37 -6.30 -8.49 4.48
C GLY A 37 -5.92 -8.80 3.04
N ASN A 38 -6.67 -8.24 2.09
CA ASN A 38 -6.43 -8.35 0.64
C ASN A 38 -5.74 -7.13 0.03
N VAL A 39 -5.10 -6.29 0.84
CA VAL A 39 -4.31 -5.16 0.34
C VAL A 39 -2.84 -5.43 0.60
N LEU A 40 -2.04 -5.44 -0.47
CA LEU A 40 -0.59 -5.42 -0.40
C LEU A 40 -0.14 -3.96 -0.44
N TRP A 41 0.39 -3.49 0.69
CA TRP A 41 1.03 -2.19 0.79
C TRP A 41 2.52 -2.35 0.53
N SER A 42 3.10 -1.49 -0.30
CA SER A 42 4.54 -1.43 -0.50
C SER A 42 5.05 0.00 -0.59
N VAL A 43 6.29 0.21 -0.18
CA VAL A 43 7.05 1.41 -0.55
C VAL A 43 7.98 1.02 -1.69
N THR A 44 7.79 1.68 -2.82
CA THR A 44 8.55 1.42 -4.05
C THR A 44 9.54 2.55 -4.28
N GLU A 45 10.79 2.19 -4.54
CA GLU A 45 11.84 3.10 -5.01
C GLU A 45 12.07 2.89 -6.50
N VAL A 46 12.02 3.96 -7.28
CA VAL A 46 12.28 3.97 -8.72
C VAL A 46 13.51 4.83 -8.96
N THR A 47 14.55 4.24 -9.56
CA THR A 47 15.78 4.93 -9.97
C THR A 47 15.79 5.07 -11.48
N ALA A 48 15.89 6.30 -11.99
CA ALA A 48 16.04 6.53 -13.42
C ALA A 48 17.47 6.19 -13.89
N LYS A 49 17.58 5.49 -15.02
CA LYS A 49 18.85 5.31 -15.74
C LYS A 49 19.00 6.23 -16.93
N VAL A 50 17.86 6.68 -17.47
CA VAL A 50 17.76 7.57 -18.63
C VAL A 50 16.76 8.68 -18.34
N GLU A 51 16.81 9.73 -19.15
CA GLU A 51 15.84 10.83 -19.07
C GLU A 51 14.42 10.36 -19.41
N GLY A 52 13.42 11.03 -18.82
CA GLY A 52 12.01 10.82 -19.15
C GLY A 52 11.35 9.60 -18.48
N VAL A 53 11.98 8.96 -17.49
CA VAL A 53 11.35 7.92 -16.65
C VAL A 53 10.22 8.50 -15.81
N HIS A 54 10.44 9.69 -15.24
CA HIS A 54 9.43 10.45 -14.53
C HIS A 54 9.74 11.94 -14.70
N ARG A 55 8.71 12.79 -14.76
CA ARG A 55 8.84 14.24 -15.04
C ARG A 55 9.76 15.01 -14.08
N HIS A 56 10.06 14.42 -12.92
CA HIS A 56 10.90 15.00 -11.87
C HIS A 56 12.11 14.10 -11.52
N LEU A 57 12.52 13.21 -12.43
CA LEU A 57 13.58 12.25 -12.16
C LEU A 57 14.62 12.26 -13.28
N ALA A 58 15.79 12.82 -12.98
CA ALA A 58 16.96 12.76 -13.86
C ALA A 58 17.71 11.42 -13.71
N PRO A 59 18.52 11.00 -14.69
CA PRO A 59 19.38 9.82 -14.59
C PRO A 59 20.19 9.80 -13.29
N GLY A 60 20.21 8.65 -12.62
CA GLY A 60 20.86 8.43 -11.32
C GLY A 60 20.04 8.87 -10.11
N GLN A 61 18.96 9.64 -10.28
CA GLN A 61 18.08 10.00 -9.17
C GLN A 61 17.05 8.91 -8.90
N SER A 62 16.58 8.88 -7.64
CA SER A 62 15.52 7.97 -7.20
C SER A 62 14.35 8.73 -6.58
N LEU A 63 13.14 8.22 -6.79
CA LEU A 63 11.93 8.65 -6.08
C LEU A 63 11.31 7.47 -5.35
N ARG A 64 10.57 7.76 -4.29
CA ARG A 64 9.80 6.77 -3.54
C ARG A 64 8.32 7.11 -3.55
N TYR A 65 7.47 6.11 -3.52
CA TYR A 65 6.03 6.27 -3.36
C TYR A 65 5.41 5.06 -2.69
N ILE A 66 4.22 5.26 -2.12
CA ILE A 66 3.43 4.20 -1.48
C ILE A 66 2.48 3.61 -2.52
N ARG A 67 2.59 2.30 -2.74
CA ARG A 67 1.70 1.51 -3.59
C ARG A 67 0.69 0.74 -2.76
N CYS A 68 -0.50 0.55 -3.34
CA CYS A 68 -1.64 -0.15 -2.80
C CYS A 68 -2.15 -1.14 -3.85
N ASP A 69 -1.69 -2.39 -3.81
CA ASP A 69 -2.20 -3.42 -4.72
C ASP A 69 -3.38 -4.15 -4.04
N LEU A 70 -4.59 -3.97 -4.59
CA LEU A 70 -5.75 -4.75 -4.15
C LEU A 70 -5.64 -6.14 -4.76
N LEU A 71 -5.81 -7.18 -3.97
CA LEU A 71 -5.73 -8.58 -4.40
C LEU A 71 -7.12 -9.20 -4.39
N GLU A 72 -7.49 -9.91 -5.46
CA GLU A 72 -8.79 -10.57 -5.58
C GLU A 72 -8.65 -11.94 -6.24
N ARG A 73 -9.46 -12.90 -5.79
CA ARG A 73 -9.58 -14.21 -6.43
C ARG A 73 -10.76 -14.20 -7.40
N SER A 74 -10.55 -14.66 -8.62
CA SER A 74 -11.60 -14.90 -9.61
C SER A 74 -11.45 -16.31 -10.17
N GLY A 75 -12.39 -17.19 -9.85
CA GLY A 75 -12.27 -18.62 -10.16
C GLY A 75 -10.99 -19.24 -9.58
N ASP A 76 -10.16 -19.80 -10.45
CA ASP A 76 -8.86 -20.39 -10.10
C ASP A 76 -7.68 -19.45 -10.31
N GLN A 77 -7.96 -18.17 -10.58
CA GLN A 77 -6.95 -17.14 -10.81
C GLN A 77 -6.89 -16.16 -9.64
N TRP A 78 -5.71 -15.60 -9.42
CA TRP A 78 -5.53 -14.42 -8.59
C TRP A 78 -5.24 -13.22 -9.48
N GLY A 79 -5.78 -12.08 -9.07
CA GLY A 79 -5.49 -10.83 -9.73
C GLY A 79 -5.21 -9.70 -8.76
N TYR A 80 -4.64 -8.64 -9.32
CA TYR A 80 -4.40 -7.42 -8.60
C TYR A 80 -4.89 -6.19 -9.36
N LYS A 81 -5.23 -5.16 -8.60
CA LYS A 81 -5.47 -3.81 -9.11
C LYS A 81 -4.46 -2.87 -8.49
N PRO A 82 -3.50 -2.35 -9.27
CA PRO A 82 -2.52 -1.41 -8.76
C PRO A 82 -3.20 -0.06 -8.50
N LEU A 83 -2.97 0.47 -7.31
CA LEU A 83 -3.27 1.84 -6.91
C LEU A 83 -2.04 2.42 -6.22
N ASP A 84 -2.01 3.72 -6.02
CA ASP A 84 -0.98 4.40 -5.24
C ASP A 84 -1.58 5.56 -4.43
N GLU A 85 -0.74 6.18 -3.58
CA GLU A 85 -1.14 7.30 -2.73
C GLU A 85 -1.84 8.44 -3.49
N SER A 86 -1.40 8.78 -4.70
CA SER A 86 -2.00 9.88 -5.50
C SER A 86 -3.43 9.61 -5.93
N MET A 87 -3.83 8.34 -6.00
CA MET A 87 -5.18 7.92 -6.38
C MET A 87 -6.18 8.01 -5.23
N HIS A 88 -5.75 8.43 -4.03
CA HIS A 88 -6.59 8.58 -2.84
C HIS A 88 -7.44 7.32 -2.54
N PRO A 89 -6.83 6.13 -2.42
CA PRO A 89 -7.59 4.90 -2.18
C PRO A 89 -8.33 4.99 -0.84
N TYR A 90 -9.60 4.60 -0.79
CA TYR A 90 -10.39 4.51 0.46
C TYR A 90 -9.95 3.34 1.38
N TYR A 91 -8.65 3.02 1.39
CA TYR A 91 -8.02 1.99 2.21
C TYR A 91 -6.99 2.66 3.13
N TYR A 92 -7.17 2.47 4.43
CA TYR A 92 -6.40 3.18 5.47
C TYR A 92 -5.54 2.25 6.33
N THR A 93 -5.41 0.98 5.95
CA THR A 93 -4.64 -0.04 6.67
C THR A 93 -3.12 0.05 6.48
N CYS A 94 -2.65 0.98 5.64
CA CYS A 94 -1.23 1.21 5.37
C CYS A 94 -0.44 1.37 6.68
N PRO A 95 0.71 0.70 6.86
CA PRO A 95 1.56 0.90 8.03
C PRO A 95 1.98 2.37 8.20
N LEU A 96 1.87 2.91 9.41
CA LEU A 96 2.24 4.31 9.69
C LEU A 96 3.69 4.63 9.34
N SER A 97 4.60 3.67 9.53
CA SER A 97 6.02 3.82 9.20
C SER A 97 6.27 4.09 7.72
N TYR A 98 5.36 3.72 6.81
CA TYR A 98 5.54 3.93 5.38
C TYR A 98 5.39 5.40 5.00
N LEU A 99 4.63 6.16 5.80
CA LEU A 99 4.41 7.59 5.58
C LEU A 99 5.72 8.38 5.73
N ASP A 100 6.68 7.89 6.53
CA ASP A 100 7.99 8.52 6.70
C ASP A 100 9.02 8.05 5.66
N LEU A 101 8.72 6.97 4.91
CA LEU A 101 9.63 6.38 3.93
C LEU A 101 9.45 6.93 2.51
N ALA A 102 8.35 7.63 2.25
CA ALA A 102 8.02 8.19 0.94
C ALA A 102 7.56 9.66 1.05
N PRO A 103 7.94 10.53 0.09
CA PRO A 103 7.37 11.86 -0.05
C PRO A 103 5.84 11.82 -0.07
N GLU A 104 5.22 12.83 0.53
CA GLU A 104 3.76 12.96 0.55
C GLU A 104 3.21 13.31 -0.84
N GLN A 105 2.21 12.53 -1.28
CA GLN A 105 1.45 12.79 -2.50
C GLN A 105 -0.02 13.14 -2.20
N SER A 106 -0.52 12.74 -1.02
CA SER A 106 -1.88 13.05 -0.58
C SER A 106 -1.96 13.27 0.93
N ALA A 107 -2.07 14.54 1.34
CA ALA A 107 -2.27 14.92 2.73
C ALA A 107 -3.57 14.31 3.31
N ASP A 108 -4.67 14.38 2.55
CA ASP A 108 -5.99 13.89 2.98
C ASP A 108 -5.99 12.38 3.21
N TRP A 109 -5.38 11.62 2.30
CA TRP A 109 -5.28 10.17 2.45
C TRP A 109 -4.42 9.80 3.66
N ARG A 110 -3.27 10.47 3.86
CA ARG A 110 -2.40 10.25 5.02
C ARG A 110 -3.10 10.59 6.33
N ALA A 111 -3.91 11.65 6.37
CA ALA A 111 -4.75 11.97 7.51
C ALA A 111 -5.74 10.83 7.82
N GLY A 112 -6.36 10.24 6.79
CA GLY A 112 -7.22 9.05 6.91
C GLY A 112 -6.49 7.83 7.49
N VAL A 113 -5.26 7.55 7.03
CA VAL A 113 -4.40 6.49 7.58
C VAL A 113 -4.10 6.74 9.07
N ARG A 114 -3.71 7.96 9.43
CA ARG A 114 -3.43 8.33 10.83
C ARG A 114 -4.66 8.16 11.72
N ALA A 115 -5.80 8.66 11.27
CA ALA A 115 -7.07 8.53 12.00
C ALA A 115 -7.48 7.06 12.18
N TYR A 116 -7.32 6.23 11.15
CA TYR A 116 -7.59 4.79 11.20
C TYR A 116 -6.78 4.10 12.29
N HIS A 117 -5.46 4.34 12.35
CA HIS A 117 -4.60 3.74 13.37
C HIS A 117 -4.86 4.31 14.78
N ALA A 118 -5.16 5.60 14.90
CA ALA A 118 -5.53 6.21 16.17
C ALA A 118 -6.76 5.53 16.78
N ARG A 119 -7.82 5.30 15.98
CA ARG A 119 -9.05 4.62 16.42
C ARG A 119 -8.81 3.19 16.91
N ARG A 120 -7.84 2.47 16.34
CA ARG A 120 -7.52 1.08 16.74
C ARG A 120 -6.61 0.98 17.95
N ARG A 121 -5.88 2.05 18.27
CA ARG A 121 -5.04 2.13 19.49
C ARG A 121 -5.84 2.49 20.73
N THR A 122 -6.98 3.16 20.58
CA THR A 122 -7.90 3.41 21.68
C THR A 122 -8.47 2.07 22.16
N PRO A 123 -8.13 1.60 23.38
CA PRO A 123 -8.80 0.43 23.93
C PRO A 123 -10.28 0.77 24.05
N THR A 124 -11.15 -0.07 23.50
CA THR A 124 -12.58 0.00 23.81
C THR A 124 -12.69 -0.18 25.32
N ALA A 125 -13.05 0.89 26.05
CA ALA A 125 -13.34 0.76 27.47
C ALA A 125 -14.44 -0.30 27.63
N PRO A 126 -14.26 -1.32 28.49
CA PRO A 126 -15.32 -2.28 28.72
C PRO A 126 -16.55 -1.53 29.22
N ALA A 127 -17.70 -1.78 28.58
CA ALA A 127 -18.97 -1.21 29.02
C ALA A 127 -19.17 -1.57 30.49
N ALA A 128 -19.30 -0.54 31.35
CA ALA A 128 -19.53 -0.74 32.76
C ALA A 128 -20.82 -1.56 32.96
N PRO A 129 -20.83 -2.57 33.86
CA PRO A 129 -22.04 -3.31 34.15
C PRO A 129 -23.06 -2.36 34.78
N THR A 130 -24.25 -2.30 34.20
CA THR A 130 -25.41 -1.59 34.74
C THR A 130 -25.73 -2.16 36.12
N ALA A 131 -25.37 -1.44 37.17
CA ALA A 131 -25.79 -1.77 38.53
C ALA A 131 -27.30 -1.51 38.64
N ALA A 132 -28.09 -2.58 38.60
CA ALA A 132 -29.50 -2.54 38.96
C ALA A 132 -29.61 -2.24 40.46
N LEU A 133 -30.04 -1.03 40.80
CA LEU A 133 -30.41 -0.67 42.16
C LEU A 133 -31.86 -1.12 42.39
N MET A 134 -32.03 -2.24 43.11
CA MET A 134 -33.28 -2.57 43.77
C MET A 134 -33.21 -2.06 45.22
N ALA A 135 -34.07 -1.11 45.56
CA ALA A 135 -34.65 -0.89 46.88
C ALA A 135 -35.86 0.04 46.75
#